data_AF-A0A7S2LQY8-F1
#
_entry.id   AF-A0A7S2LQY8-F1
#
_cell.length_a   1.000
_cell.length_b   1.000
_cell.length_c   1.000
_cell.angle_alpha   90.00
_cell.angle_beta   90.00
_cell.angle_gamma   90.00
#
_symmetry.space_group_name_H-M   'P 1'
#
loop_
_entity.id
_entity.type
_entity.pdbx_description
1 polymer ?
#
loop_
_entity_poly.entity_id
_entity_poly.type
_entity_poly.pdbx_seq_one_letter_code
_entity_poly.pdbx_strand_id
1 'polypeptide(L)'
;MQISEHVGKVRLSLEPSPVPMLTFKEIVADGQTRYDGVVVGKEPYGAFVDIGCAHRGLLPARDTQDAGLWDALEVGSRVDVYVHNKCRDSGKMSLSVTRASRPRT
;
A
#
# COMPACT_ATOMS: atom_id res chain seq x y z
N MET A 1 16.72 59.76 -10.06
CA MET A 1 15.52 59.32 -9.31
C MET A 1 15.24 57.90 -9.77
N GLN A 2 15.65 56.92 -8.95
CA GLN A 2 15.42 55.49 -9.19
C GLN A 2 13.93 55.19 -9.02
N ILE A 3 13.31 54.55 -10.02
CA ILE A 3 12.09 53.78 -9.83
C ILE A 3 12.45 52.32 -10.09
N SER A 4 12.37 51.54 -9.02
CA SER A 4 12.71 50.12 -9.00
C SER A 4 11.55 49.31 -9.58
N GLU A 5 11.68 48.86 -10.83
CA GLU A 5 10.89 47.73 -11.30
C GLU A 5 11.47 46.46 -10.69
N HIS A 6 10.84 45.95 -9.64
CA HIS A 6 11.00 44.57 -9.24
C HIS A 6 9.70 43.87 -9.63
N VAL A 7 9.65 43.39 -10.87
CA VAL A 7 8.71 42.32 -11.25
C VAL A 7 9.14 41.13 -10.42
N GLY A 8 8.57 41.07 -9.21
CA GLY A 8 8.72 39.96 -8.30
C GLY A 8 8.36 38.71 -9.06
N LYS A 9 9.35 37.86 -9.30
CA LYS A 9 9.14 36.47 -9.67
C LYS A 9 8.34 35.84 -8.56
N VAL A 10 7.01 35.96 -8.60
CA VAL A 10 6.15 35.13 -7.77
C VAL A 10 6.22 33.75 -8.41
N ARG A 11 7.22 32.98 -7.98
CA ARG A 11 7.16 31.54 -8.15
C ARG A 11 6.09 31.10 -7.16
N LEU A 12 4.83 31.08 -7.59
CA LEU A 12 3.86 30.17 -7.00
C LEU A 12 4.40 28.77 -7.31
N SER A 13 5.30 28.29 -6.45
CA SER A 13 5.44 26.85 -6.26
C SER A 13 4.13 26.40 -5.63
N LEU A 14 3.10 26.25 -6.48
CA LEU A 14 2.08 25.26 -6.22
C LEU A 14 2.84 23.94 -6.42
N GLU A 15 3.43 23.45 -5.35
CA GLU A 15 3.61 22.01 -5.20
C GLU A 15 2.20 21.51 -4.91
N PRO A 16 1.42 21.02 -5.90
CA PRO A 16 0.36 20.11 -5.53
C PRO A 16 1.09 19.02 -4.76
N SER A 17 0.69 18.79 -3.51
CA SER A 17 0.99 17.51 -2.89
C SER A 17 -0.07 16.57 -3.42
N PRO A 18 0.18 15.76 -4.47
CA PRO A 18 -0.59 14.55 -4.61
C PRO A 18 -0.05 13.66 -3.50
N VAL A 19 -0.70 13.64 -2.35
CA VAL A 19 -0.92 12.33 -1.74
C VAL A 19 -1.97 11.69 -2.63
N PRO A 20 -1.60 10.91 -3.67
CA PRO A 20 -2.60 10.24 -4.48
C PRO A 20 -3.40 9.37 -3.53
N MET A 21 -4.70 9.61 -3.47
CA MET A 21 -5.62 8.66 -2.88
C MET A 21 -5.48 7.40 -3.73
N LEU A 22 -4.67 6.44 -3.29
CA LEU A 22 -4.28 5.26 -4.07
C LEU A 22 -5.52 4.57 -4.62
N THR A 23 -5.82 4.83 -5.89
CA THR A 23 -6.99 4.21 -6.51
C THR A 23 -6.62 2.77 -6.82
N PHE A 24 -7.56 1.81 -6.76
CA PHE A 24 -7.31 0.39 -7.05
C PHE A 24 -6.50 0.11 -8.34
N LYS A 25 -6.56 1.04 -9.31
CA LYS A 25 -5.78 1.00 -10.55
C LYS A 25 -4.28 1.22 -10.33
N GLU A 26 -3.89 2.09 -9.40
CA GLU A 26 -2.51 2.44 -9.05
C GLU A 26 -1.80 1.38 -8.20
N ILE A 27 -2.57 0.51 -7.52
CA ILE A 27 -1.98 -0.61 -6.76
C ILE A 27 -1.22 -1.55 -7.71
N VAL A 28 0.09 -1.60 -7.58
CA VAL A 28 1.00 -2.43 -8.35
C VAL A 28 1.02 -3.83 -7.75
N ALA A 29 0.40 -4.78 -8.44
CA ALA A 29 0.36 -6.19 -8.04
C ALA A 29 1.56 -6.99 -8.60
N ASP A 30 2.77 -6.46 -8.44
CA ASP A 30 4.01 -7.09 -8.90
C ASP A 30 4.63 -8.02 -7.83
N GLY A 31 4.06 -8.04 -6.61
CA GLY A 31 4.63 -8.74 -5.47
C GLY A 31 5.93 -8.13 -4.95
N GLN A 32 6.36 -6.99 -5.51
CA GLN A 32 7.57 -6.27 -5.12
C GLN A 32 7.31 -4.91 -4.49
N THR A 33 6.22 -4.26 -4.88
CA THR A 33 5.83 -2.95 -4.32
C THR A 33 5.33 -3.14 -2.91
N ARG A 34 6.00 -2.49 -1.97
CA ARG A 34 5.62 -2.46 -0.55
C ARG A 34 4.48 -1.48 -0.36
N TYR A 35 3.44 -1.94 0.34
CA TYR A 35 2.30 -1.15 0.77
C TYR A 35 2.21 -1.19 2.29
N ASP A 36 1.99 -0.04 2.91
CA ASP A 36 1.58 0.02 4.29
C ASP A 36 0.10 -0.38 4.39
N GLY A 37 -0.17 -1.33 5.27
CA GLY A 37 -1.50 -1.84 5.53
C GLY A 37 -1.83 -1.81 7.00
N VAL A 38 -3.12 -1.72 7.32
CA VAL A 38 -3.66 -1.82 8.67
C VAL A 38 -4.49 -3.08 8.77
N VAL A 39 -4.22 -3.90 9.78
CA VAL A 39 -5.03 -5.10 10.01
C VAL A 39 -6.42 -4.67 10.49
N VAL A 40 -7.44 -5.05 9.73
CA VAL A 40 -8.84 -4.76 10.08
C VAL A 40 -9.55 -5.98 10.67
N GLY A 41 -8.94 -7.16 10.56
CA GLY A 41 -9.47 -8.40 11.14
C GLY A 41 -8.47 -9.54 11.05
N LYS A 42 -8.52 -10.49 11.99
CA LYS A 42 -7.75 -11.73 11.93
C LYS A 42 -8.67 -12.94 12.04
N GLU A 43 -8.40 -13.95 11.23
CA GLU A 43 -9.10 -15.23 11.22
C GLU A 43 -8.08 -16.38 11.22
N PRO A 44 -8.46 -17.59 11.65
CA PRO A 44 -7.54 -18.74 11.72
C PRO A 44 -6.96 -19.14 10.36
N TYR A 45 -7.60 -18.77 9.25
CA TYR A 45 -7.12 -19.04 7.90
C TYR A 45 -6.33 -17.87 7.28
N GLY A 46 -6.36 -16.67 7.87
CA GLY A 46 -5.66 -15.49 7.37
C GLY A 46 -6.08 -14.18 8.04
N ALA A 47 -5.33 -13.12 7.79
CA ALA A 47 -5.61 -11.77 8.27
C ALA A 47 -6.12 -10.88 7.13
N PHE A 48 -7.07 -10.00 7.44
CA PHE A 48 -7.54 -8.96 6.53
C PHE A 48 -6.75 -7.68 6.78
N VAL A 49 -6.08 -7.19 5.75
CA VAL A 49 -5.27 -5.98 5.80
C VAL A 49 -5.82 -4.96 4.80
N ASP A 50 -6.08 -3.76 5.28
CA ASP A 50 -6.50 -2.62 4.49
C ASP A 50 -5.27 -1.76 4.14
N ILE A 51 -4.95 -1.66 2.85
CA ILE A 51 -3.79 -0.89 2.35
C ILE A 51 -4.22 0.46 1.76
N GLY A 52 -5.35 1.01 2.21
CA GLY A 52 -5.89 2.27 1.69
C GLY A 52 -6.45 2.18 0.27
N CYS A 53 -6.82 0.97 -0.18
CA CYS A 53 -7.51 0.76 -1.45
C CYS A 53 -8.98 0.40 -1.21
N ALA A 54 -9.81 0.47 -2.25
CA ALA A 54 -11.26 0.22 -2.12
C ALA A 54 -11.61 -1.22 -1.64
N HIS A 55 -10.64 -2.13 -1.59
CA HIS A 55 -10.85 -3.53 -1.27
C HIS A 55 -9.82 -4.04 -0.27
N ARG A 56 -10.26 -4.84 0.70
CA ARG A 56 -9.37 -5.43 1.69
C ARG A 56 -8.57 -6.57 1.07
N GLY A 57 -7.29 -6.63 1.37
CA GLY A 57 -6.46 -7.76 0.99
C GLY A 57 -6.49 -8.86 2.03
N LEU A 58 -6.49 -10.10 1.56
CA LEU A 58 -6.38 -11.29 2.41
C LEU A 58 -4.91 -11.72 2.45
N LEU A 59 -4.36 -11.75 3.66
CA LEU A 59 -3.05 -12.27 3.97
C LEU A 59 -3.22 -13.69 4.54
N PRO A 60 -2.91 -14.76 3.78
CA PRO A 60 -3.10 -16.13 4.27
C PRO A 60 -2.15 -16.44 5.43
N ALA A 61 -2.60 -17.25 6.39
CA ALA A 61 -1.80 -17.61 7.57
C ALA A 61 -0.47 -18.33 7.22
N ARG A 62 -0.36 -18.89 6.01
CA ARG A 62 0.88 -19.48 5.48
C ARG A 62 1.97 -18.42 5.24
N ASP A 63 1.59 -17.19 4.92
CA ASP A 63 2.55 -16.11 4.69
C ASP A 63 2.94 -15.46 6.01
N THR A 64 2.11 -15.61 7.05
CA THR A 64 2.35 -15.07 8.39
C THR A 64 3.07 -16.06 9.32
N GLN A 65 3.88 -16.96 8.75
CA GLN A 65 4.65 -17.97 9.51
C GLN A 65 5.76 -17.33 10.33
N ASP A 66 6.11 -16.09 10.03
CA ASP A 66 7.08 -15.32 10.81
C ASP A 66 6.45 -14.91 12.15
N ALA A 67 6.97 -15.46 13.25
CA ALA A 67 6.37 -15.27 14.58
C ALA A 67 6.29 -13.79 14.99
N GLY A 68 7.28 -12.97 14.60
CA GLY A 68 7.27 -11.54 14.87
C GLY A 68 6.21 -10.77 14.07
N LEU A 69 5.88 -11.27 12.88
CA LEU A 69 4.81 -10.70 12.08
C LEU A 69 3.43 -11.11 12.62
N TRP A 70 3.24 -12.36 13.03
CA TRP A 70 1.97 -12.80 13.60
C TRP A 70 1.61 -12.05 14.89
N ASP A 71 2.61 -11.74 15.71
CA ASP A 71 2.47 -10.86 16.87
C ASP A 71 2.11 -9.42 16.46
N ALA A 72 2.75 -8.89 15.42
CA ALA A 72 2.41 -7.58 14.86
C ALA A 72 1.05 -7.53 14.14
N LEU A 73 0.42 -8.66 13.82
CA LEU A 73 -0.84 -8.77 13.08
C LEU A 73 -2.09 -8.68 13.99
N GLU A 74 -2.05 -7.81 14.99
CA GLU A 74 -3.23 -7.45 15.77
C GLU A 74 -4.13 -6.46 15.03
N VAL A 75 -5.43 -6.50 15.29
CA VAL A 75 -6.39 -5.56 14.67
C VAL A 75 -6.02 -4.13 15.07
N GLY A 76 -5.82 -3.26 14.08
CA GLY A 76 -5.37 -1.89 14.23
C GLY A 76 -3.85 -1.70 14.08
N SER A 77 -3.08 -2.79 14.04
CA SER A 77 -1.64 -2.71 13.81
C SER A 77 -1.28 -2.47 12.36
N ARG A 78 -0.14 -1.80 12.16
CA ARG A 78 0.42 -1.50 10.85
C ARG A 78 1.37 -2.60 10.42
N VAL A 79 1.21 -3.07 9.20
CA VAL A 79 1.99 -4.14 8.60
C VAL A 79 2.34 -3.79 7.16
N ASP A 80 3.56 -4.13 6.76
CA ASP A 80 4.01 -3.95 5.40
C ASP A 80 3.72 -5.20 4.58
N VAL A 81 3.01 -5.03 3.48
CA VAL A 81 2.54 -6.12 2.63
C VAL A 81 2.85 -5.84 1.17
N TYR A 82 2.91 -6.91 0.40
CA TYR A 82 3.14 -6.92 -1.04
C TYR A 82 1.93 -7.50 -1.74
N VAL A 83 1.44 -6.82 -2.77
CA VAL A 83 0.30 -7.29 -3.54
C VAL A 83 0.82 -8.23 -4.61
N HIS A 84 0.54 -9.53 -4.46
CA HIS A 84 1.01 -10.54 -5.41
C HIS A 84 0.03 -10.77 -6.56
N ASN A 85 -1.26 -10.57 -6.29
CA ASN A 85 -2.31 -10.61 -7.30
C ASN A 85 -3.48 -9.71 -6.87
N LYS A 86 -4.09 -9.01 -7.84
CA LYS A 86 -5.33 -8.26 -7.63
C LYS A 86 -6.35 -8.70 -8.66
N CYS A 87 -7.53 -9.12 -8.20
CA CYS A 87 -8.64 -9.44 -9.06
C CYS A 87 -9.59 -8.25 -9.09
N ARG A 88 -9.68 -7.57 -10.25
CA ARG A 88 -10.58 -6.42 -10.44
C ARG A 88 -12.06 -6.81 -10.45
N ASP A 89 -12.36 -8.02 -10.88
CA ASP A 89 -13.73 -8.54 -11.01
C ASP A 89 -14.35 -8.86 -9.64
N SER A 90 -13.66 -9.66 -8.83
CA SER A 90 -14.14 -10.02 -7.50
C SER A 90 -13.75 -9.04 -6.39
N GLY A 91 -12.91 -8.03 -6.69
CA GLY A 91 -12.35 -7.13 -5.67
C GLY A 91 -11.46 -7.84 -4.65
N LYS A 92 -10.96 -9.04 -4.97
CA LYS A 92 -10.09 -9.82 -4.07
C LYS A 92 -8.63 -9.49 -4.35
N MET A 93 -7.87 -9.22 -3.30
CA MET A 93 -6.42 -9.06 -3.39
C MET A 93 -5.74 -10.12 -2.54
N SER A 94 -4.72 -10.77 -3.12
CA SER A 94 -3.84 -11.67 -2.39
C SER A 94 -2.61 -10.90 -1.95
N LEU A 95 -2.48 -10.79 -0.63
CA LEU A 95 -1.33 -10.15 0.00
C LEU A 95 -0.33 -11.20 0.46
N SER A 96 0.93 -10.81 0.44
CA SER A 96 2.04 -11.57 0.98
C SER A 96 2.96 -10.64 1.74
N VAL A 97 3.60 -11.13 2.80
CA VAL A 97 4.63 -10.37 3.53
C VAL A 97 6.02 -10.60 2.96
N THR A 98 6.15 -11.68 2.19
CA THR A 98 7.38 -11.98 1.47
C THR A 98 7.31 -11.34 0.09
N ARG A 99 8.43 -10.72 -0.32
CA ARG A 99 8.59 -10.19 -1.67
C ARG A 99 8.60 -11.36 -2.68
N ALA A 100 7.86 -11.21 -3.77
CA ALA A 100 7.87 -12.19 -4.86
C ALA A 100 9.29 -12.27 -5.46
N SER A 101 10.03 -13.34 -5.16
CA SER A 101 11.45 -13.45 -5.53
C SER A 101 11.70 -14.15 -6.87
N ARG A 102 10.70 -14.52 -7.66
CA ARG A 102 10.95 -15.15 -8.99
C ARG A 102 9.86 -14.84 -10.00
N PRO A 103 10.18 -14.23 -11.16
CA PRO A 103 9.46 -14.57 -12.37
C PRO A 103 9.78 -16.05 -12.66
N ARG A 104 8.77 -16.92 -12.69
CA ARG A 104 8.95 -18.21 -13.37
C ARG A 104 9.03 -17.88 -14.87
N THR A 105 10.25 -17.87 -15.40
CA THR A 105 10.52 -18.06 -16.84
C THR A 105 10.02 -19.44 -17.28
#